data_AF-A0A530C0V6-F1
#
_entry.id   AF-A0A530C0V6-F1
#
_cell.length_a   1.000
_cell.length_b   1.000
_cell.length_c   1.000
_cell.angle_alpha   90.00
_cell.angle_beta   90.00
_cell.angle_gamma   90.00
#
_symmetry.space_group_name_H-M   'P 1'
#
loop_
_entity.id
_entity.type
_entity.pdbx_description
1 polymer ?
#
loop_
_entity_poly.entity_id
_entity_poly.type
_entity_poly.pdbx_seq_one_letter_code
_entity_poly.pdbx_strand_id
1 'polypeptide(L)'
;MEIDDVVKRAYAMPLTNPSFPPGPYRFFDREYIIITYRTTREALEAVVPAPLEIDEPLVKYEFIRMPDSTGFGDYTETGQVIPVRFGGQHGGYVHSMYLDDDAPIAGGRELWGFPKKLASPKIVHEGEVVVGTLHYGSVLCATGTMGYKHREADHDSVLASLAAPNFLIKIIPHVDGSPRICELVRYYLTDVTLKEAWTA
;
A
#
# COMPACT_ATOMS: atom_id res chain seq x y z
N MET A 1 16.29 -2.88 -34.23
CA MET A 1 16.13 -3.65 -32.99
C MET A 1 15.42 -4.92 -33.39
N GLU A 2 16.05 -6.07 -33.19
CA GLU A 2 15.49 -7.36 -33.58
C GLU A 2 14.43 -7.82 -32.57
N ILE A 3 13.56 -8.75 -32.95
CA ILE A 3 12.48 -9.26 -32.07
C ILE A 3 13.04 -9.79 -30.75
N ASP A 4 14.17 -10.51 -30.79
CA ASP A 4 14.82 -11.03 -29.60
C ASP A 4 15.31 -9.93 -28.64
N ASP A 5 15.73 -8.78 -29.17
CA ASP A 5 16.14 -7.63 -28.35
C ASP A 5 14.94 -6.99 -27.65
N VAL A 6 13.78 -6.95 -28.33
CA VAL A 6 12.54 -6.42 -27.75
C VAL A 6 12.14 -7.27 -26.55
N VAL A 7 12.09 -8.59 -26.70
CA VAL A 7 11.68 -9.50 -25.62
C VAL A 7 12.65 -9.45 -24.44
N LYS A 8 13.97 -9.40 -24.69
CA LYS A 8 14.98 -9.33 -23.62
C LYS A 8 14.93 -8.03 -22.82
N ARG A 9 14.52 -6.92 -23.43
CA ARG A 9 14.44 -5.60 -22.78
C ARG A 9 13.08 -5.31 -22.15
N ALA A 10 12.03 -6.02 -22.56
CA ALA A 10 10.69 -5.77 -22.09
C ALA A 10 10.57 -6.04 -20.58
N TYR A 11 10.35 -4.97 -19.83
CA TYR A 11 10.05 -5.02 -18.39
C TYR A 11 8.75 -4.27 -18.10
N ALA A 12 8.76 -2.96 -18.36
CA ALA A 12 7.59 -2.09 -18.29
C ALA A 12 7.58 -1.13 -19.50
N MET A 13 6.43 -0.54 -19.78
CA MET A 13 6.29 0.41 -20.88
C MET A 13 6.76 1.81 -20.46
N PRO A 14 7.21 2.65 -21.42
CA PRO A 14 7.62 2.28 -22.77
C PRO A 14 8.96 1.51 -22.76
N LEU A 15 9.14 0.59 -23.73
CA LEU A 15 10.28 -0.33 -23.82
C LEU A 15 11.67 0.30 -23.62
N THR A 16 11.88 1.52 -24.11
CA THR A 16 13.18 2.20 -24.12
C THR A 16 13.32 3.27 -23.03
N ASN A 17 12.27 3.51 -22.23
CA ASN A 17 12.30 4.41 -21.09
C ASN A 17 11.19 4.05 -20.09
N PRO A 18 11.30 2.90 -19.39
CA PRO A 18 10.20 2.34 -18.63
C PRO A 18 9.68 3.30 -17.54
N SER A 19 8.36 3.33 -17.32
CA SER A 19 7.71 4.17 -16.30
C SER A 19 8.16 3.87 -14.87
N PHE A 20 8.75 2.70 -14.64
CA PHE A 20 9.41 2.34 -13.39
C PHE A 20 10.54 1.34 -13.67
N PRO A 21 11.67 1.40 -12.93
CA PRO A 21 12.78 0.46 -13.07
C PRO A 21 12.48 -0.86 -12.34
N PRO A 22 13.25 -1.94 -12.60
CA PRO A 22 13.21 -3.14 -11.76
C PRO A 22 13.75 -2.88 -10.34
N GLY A 23 13.31 -3.71 -9.39
CA GLY A 23 13.78 -3.68 -8.00
C GLY A 23 15.18 -4.31 -7.79
N PRO A 24 15.60 -4.53 -6.52
CA PRO A 24 14.79 -4.37 -5.30
C PRO A 24 14.48 -2.92 -4.99
N TYR A 25 13.28 -2.68 -4.45
CA TYR A 25 12.85 -1.35 -4.03
C TYR A 25 13.12 -1.20 -2.53
N ARG A 26 14.09 -0.35 -2.19
CA ARG A 26 14.44 -0.01 -0.82
C ARG A 26 13.74 1.28 -0.42
N PHE A 27 13.23 1.30 0.80
CA PHE A 27 12.57 2.45 1.40
C PHE A 27 13.37 2.86 2.63
N PHE A 28 13.76 4.12 2.68
CA PHE A 28 14.46 4.72 3.82
C PHE A 28 13.51 5.71 4.49
N ASP A 29 13.50 5.70 5.82
CA ASP A 29 12.66 6.59 6.63
C ASP A 29 11.16 6.55 6.25
N ARG A 30 10.67 5.34 5.92
CA ARG A 30 9.24 5.10 5.69
C ARG A 30 8.47 5.26 6.99
N GLU A 31 7.69 6.32 7.09
CA GLU A 31 6.89 6.67 8.27
C GLU A 31 5.45 6.19 8.09
N TYR A 32 4.85 5.66 9.16
CA TYR A 32 3.47 5.17 9.17
C TYR A 32 2.65 5.87 10.25
N ILE A 33 1.42 6.22 9.91
CA ILE A 33 0.36 6.63 10.84
C ILE A 33 -0.84 5.73 10.56
N ILE A 34 -1.16 4.85 11.50
CA ILE A 34 -2.22 3.84 11.31
C ILE A 34 -3.30 4.05 12.36
N ILE A 35 -4.51 4.35 11.90
CA ILE A 35 -5.71 4.43 12.74
C ILE A 35 -6.54 3.18 12.49
N THR A 36 -6.61 2.31 13.48
CA THR A 36 -7.46 1.11 13.41
C THR A 36 -8.85 1.45 13.92
N TYR A 37 -9.88 1.16 13.14
CA TYR A 37 -11.27 1.37 13.53
C TYR A 37 -12.13 0.15 13.22
N ARG A 38 -13.22 -0.01 13.98
CA ARG A 38 -14.22 -1.05 13.76
C ARG A 38 -15.26 -0.59 12.74
N THR A 39 -15.65 -1.48 11.84
CA THR A 39 -16.71 -1.27 10.87
C THR A 39 -17.74 -2.41 10.95
N THR A 40 -18.71 -2.44 10.03
CA THR A 40 -19.69 -3.54 9.95
C THR A 40 -19.10 -4.72 9.16
N ARG A 41 -19.48 -5.95 9.52
CA ARG A 41 -19.00 -7.14 8.82
C ARG A 41 -19.50 -7.15 7.37
N GLU A 42 -20.73 -6.68 7.15
CA GLU A 42 -21.37 -6.58 5.85
C GLU A 42 -20.59 -5.66 4.90
N ALA A 43 -20.02 -4.56 5.41
CA ALA A 43 -19.19 -3.66 4.61
C ALA A 43 -17.89 -4.34 4.15
N LEU A 44 -17.29 -5.19 4.99
CA LEU A 44 -16.10 -5.94 4.62
C LEU A 44 -16.41 -7.09 3.66
N GLU A 45 -17.52 -7.81 3.86
CA GLU A 45 -17.96 -8.89 2.97
C GLU A 45 -18.21 -8.42 1.54
N ALA A 46 -18.59 -7.15 1.36
CA ALA A 46 -18.79 -6.54 0.05
C ALA A 46 -17.48 -6.29 -0.72
N VAL A 47 -16.32 -6.24 -0.04
CA VAL A 47 -15.05 -5.80 -0.65
C VAL A 47 -13.88 -6.78 -0.47
N VAL A 48 -13.97 -7.71 0.47
CA VAL A 48 -12.98 -8.76 0.68
C VAL A 48 -13.33 -9.96 -0.20
N PRO A 49 -12.51 -10.27 -1.23
CA PRO A 49 -12.82 -11.35 -2.16
C PRO A 49 -12.43 -12.72 -1.57
N ALA A 50 -13.24 -13.74 -1.86
CA ALA A 50 -12.81 -15.13 -1.66
C ALA A 50 -11.52 -15.39 -2.47
N PRO A 51 -10.59 -16.24 -1.97
CA PRO A 51 -10.66 -17.08 -0.77
C PRO A 51 -10.16 -16.41 0.52
N LEU A 52 -10.09 -15.07 0.58
CA LEU A 52 -9.74 -14.38 1.81
C LEU A 52 -10.89 -14.42 2.80
N GLU A 53 -10.57 -14.69 4.06
CA GLU A 53 -11.52 -14.75 5.15
C GLU A 53 -11.35 -13.52 6.05
N ILE A 54 -12.46 -12.86 6.38
CA ILE A 54 -12.46 -11.73 7.32
C ILE A 54 -12.24 -12.27 8.73
N ASP A 55 -11.16 -11.84 9.37
CA ASP A 55 -10.84 -12.20 10.75
C ASP A 55 -11.73 -11.42 11.73
N GLU A 56 -11.43 -10.14 11.92
CA GLU A 56 -12.24 -9.20 12.68
C GLU A 56 -12.80 -8.09 11.79
N PRO A 57 -13.94 -7.47 12.15
CA PRO A 57 -14.51 -6.37 11.38
C PRO A 57 -13.77 -5.05 11.66
N LEU A 58 -12.47 -5.04 11.37
CA LEU A 58 -11.55 -3.92 11.55
C LEU A 58 -11.01 -3.44 10.20
N VAL A 59 -10.71 -2.16 10.11
CA VAL A 59 -9.95 -1.55 9.03
C VAL A 59 -8.78 -0.80 9.65
N LYS A 60 -7.60 -0.99 9.07
CA LYS A 60 -6.42 -0.17 9.33
C LYS A 60 -6.37 0.92 8.27
N TYR A 61 -6.73 2.15 8.62
CA TYR A 61 -6.54 3.29 7.73
C TYR A 61 -5.12 3.81 7.93
N GLU A 62 -4.36 3.93 6.86
CA GLU A 62 -2.95 4.30 6.92
C GLU A 62 -2.68 5.61 6.17
N PHE A 63 -1.78 6.42 6.72
CA PHE A 63 -1.03 7.44 6.01
C PHE A 63 0.44 7.07 6.10
N ILE A 64 1.16 7.13 4.98
CA ILE A 64 2.53 6.67 4.88
C ILE A 64 3.36 7.71 4.15
N ARG A 65 4.45 8.16 4.76
CA ARG A 65 5.45 9.02 4.12
C ARG A 65 6.61 8.15 3.63
N MET A 66 7.00 8.29 2.37
CA MET A 66 8.10 7.56 1.75
C MET A 66 9.08 8.56 1.11
N PRO A 67 9.95 9.20 1.91
CA PRO A 67 10.77 10.32 1.46
C PRO A 67 11.95 9.90 0.57
N ASP A 68 12.39 8.65 0.67
CA ASP A 68 13.52 8.13 -0.09
C ASP A 68 13.25 6.66 -0.48
N SER A 69 12.77 6.49 -1.72
CA SER A 69 12.38 5.20 -2.28
C SER A 69 13.14 4.93 -3.58
N THR A 70 14.01 3.93 -3.60
CA THR A 70 14.84 3.65 -4.79
C THR A 70 13.96 3.35 -6.01
N GLY A 71 14.17 4.07 -7.10
CA GLY A 71 13.42 3.90 -8.35
C GLY A 71 12.03 4.54 -8.38
N PHE A 72 11.46 4.89 -7.24
CA PHE A 72 10.15 5.57 -7.16
C PHE A 72 10.24 7.03 -6.71
N GLY A 73 11.30 7.43 -6.02
CA GLY A 73 11.49 8.81 -5.58
C GLY A 73 10.88 9.10 -4.21
N ASP A 74 10.24 10.26 -4.10
CA ASP A 74 9.79 10.88 -2.85
C ASP A 74 8.28 11.14 -2.93
N TYR A 75 7.48 10.43 -2.13
CA TYR A 75 6.03 10.49 -2.22
C TYR A 75 5.30 10.18 -0.91
N THR A 76 3.98 10.42 -0.91
CA THR A 76 3.07 10.12 0.19
C THR A 76 1.97 9.19 -0.27
N GLU A 77 1.51 8.32 0.63
CA GLU A 77 0.47 7.33 0.36
C GLU A 77 -0.56 7.32 1.48
N THR A 78 -1.79 6.97 1.16
CA THR A 78 -2.82 6.67 2.16
C THR A 78 -3.79 5.63 1.64
N GLY A 79 -4.37 4.83 2.52
CA GLY A 79 -5.19 3.71 2.10
C GLY A 79 -5.88 2.96 3.23
N GLN A 80 -6.52 1.86 2.84
CA GLN A 80 -7.20 0.93 3.74
C GLN A 80 -6.61 -0.47 3.60
N VAL A 81 -6.21 -1.04 4.73
CA VAL A 81 -5.81 -2.43 4.86
C VAL A 81 -6.79 -3.15 5.79
N ILE A 82 -7.32 -4.29 5.34
CA ILE A 82 -8.28 -5.11 6.08
C ILE A 82 -7.55 -6.36 6.60
N PRO A 83 -7.56 -6.63 7.92
CA PRO A 83 -7.03 -7.90 8.45
C PRO A 83 -7.83 -9.09 7.92
N VAL A 84 -7.13 -10.06 7.34
CA VAL A 84 -7.73 -11.27 6.73
C VAL A 84 -6.93 -12.52 7.08
N ARG A 85 -7.52 -13.69 6.81
CA ARG A 85 -6.81 -14.97 6.72
C ARG A 85 -6.85 -15.51 5.29
N PHE A 86 -5.79 -16.21 4.89
CA PHE A 86 -5.77 -17.02 3.68
C PHE A 86 -5.14 -18.38 3.99
N GLY A 87 -5.93 -19.46 3.86
CA GLY A 87 -5.47 -20.81 4.22
C GLY A 87 -5.01 -20.91 5.67
N GLY A 88 -5.72 -20.25 6.60
CA GLY A 88 -5.39 -20.20 8.03
C GLY A 88 -4.27 -19.22 8.42
N GLN A 89 -3.57 -18.61 7.46
CA GLN A 89 -2.50 -17.64 7.74
C GLN A 89 -3.06 -16.22 7.83
N HIS A 90 -2.80 -15.52 8.95
CA HIS A 90 -3.14 -14.11 9.13
C HIS A 90 -2.29 -13.19 8.24
N GLY A 91 -2.92 -12.14 7.71
CA GLY A 91 -2.26 -11.09 6.93
C GLY A 91 -3.15 -9.87 6.68
N GLY A 92 -2.70 -8.97 5.82
CA GLY A 92 -3.45 -7.77 5.43
C GLY A 92 -3.89 -7.82 3.97
N TYR A 93 -5.17 -7.62 3.69
CA TYR A 93 -5.68 -7.34 2.34
C TYR A 93 -5.65 -5.84 2.09
N VAL A 94 -4.90 -5.39 1.09
CA VAL A 94 -4.86 -3.98 0.74
C VAL A 94 -6.07 -3.67 -0.14
N HIS A 95 -7.04 -2.95 0.40
CA HIS A 95 -8.32 -2.70 -0.25
C HIS A 95 -8.27 -1.49 -1.20
N SER A 96 -7.67 -0.39 -0.76
CA SER A 96 -7.56 0.84 -1.56
C SER A 96 -6.32 1.64 -1.19
N MET A 97 -5.72 2.32 -2.17
CA MET A 97 -4.52 3.15 -1.97
C MET A 97 -4.54 4.38 -2.88
N TYR A 98 -4.01 5.47 -2.36
CA TYR A 98 -3.97 6.77 -3.01
C TYR A 98 -2.60 7.42 -2.82
N LEU A 99 -1.94 7.81 -3.90
CA LEU A 99 -0.57 8.34 -3.90
C LEU A 99 -0.50 9.64 -4.72
N ASP A 100 0.55 10.43 -4.51
CA ASP A 100 0.86 11.67 -5.24
C ASP A 100 1.96 11.53 -6.32
N ASP A 101 2.46 10.31 -6.59
CA ASP A 101 3.49 10.04 -7.61
C ASP A 101 3.10 8.89 -8.55
N ASP A 102 3.26 9.10 -9.86
CA ASP A 102 2.89 8.15 -10.91
C ASP A 102 3.77 6.90 -10.97
N ALA A 103 5.08 7.00 -10.72
CA ALA A 103 6.00 5.85 -10.83
C ALA A 103 5.65 4.71 -9.85
N PRO A 104 5.44 4.96 -8.54
CA PRO A 104 4.98 3.94 -7.60
C PRO A 104 3.53 3.50 -7.81
N ILE A 105 2.70 4.32 -8.50
CA ILE A 105 1.35 3.91 -8.92
C ILE A 105 1.45 2.87 -10.04
N ALA A 106 2.15 3.18 -11.13
CA ALA A 106 2.32 2.29 -12.27
C ALA A 106 3.02 0.99 -11.84
N GLY A 107 4.18 1.09 -11.19
CA GLY A 107 4.93 -0.07 -10.70
C GLY A 107 4.14 -0.91 -9.70
N GLY A 108 3.45 -0.27 -8.77
CA GLY A 108 2.60 -0.95 -7.79
C GLY A 108 1.50 -1.78 -8.45
N ARG A 109 0.80 -1.20 -9.43
CA ARG A 109 -0.33 -1.83 -10.15
C ARG A 109 0.14 -2.93 -11.11
N GLU A 110 1.16 -2.64 -11.92
CA GLU A 110 1.57 -3.52 -13.02
C GLU A 110 2.42 -4.70 -12.52
N LEU A 111 3.20 -4.53 -11.45
CA LEU A 111 4.06 -5.60 -10.92
C LEU A 111 3.31 -6.47 -9.90
N TRP A 112 2.84 -5.90 -8.78
CA TRP A 112 2.20 -6.68 -7.70
C TRP A 112 0.67 -6.65 -7.72
N GLY A 113 0.05 -5.62 -8.32
CA GLY A 113 -1.40 -5.46 -8.29
C GLY A 113 -1.93 -4.63 -7.12
N PHE A 114 -1.15 -3.68 -6.60
CA PHE A 114 -1.66 -2.74 -5.60
C PHE A 114 -2.81 -1.90 -6.19
N PRO A 115 -3.92 -1.66 -5.44
CA PRO A 115 -5.11 -0.95 -5.93
C PRO A 115 -4.94 0.58 -5.90
N LYS A 116 -3.86 1.07 -6.52
CA LYS A 116 -3.44 2.47 -6.44
C LYS A 116 -4.19 3.38 -7.40
N LYS A 117 -4.44 4.61 -6.94
CA LYS A 117 -4.94 5.76 -7.73
C LYS A 117 -4.15 7.02 -7.38
N LEU A 118 -4.07 7.95 -8.34
CA LEU A 118 -3.46 9.27 -8.12
C LEU A 118 -4.41 10.16 -7.31
N ALA A 119 -3.91 10.80 -6.26
CA ALA A 119 -4.61 11.74 -5.39
C ALA A 119 -3.60 12.64 -4.65
N SER A 120 -4.06 13.39 -3.64
CA SER A 120 -3.23 14.31 -2.86
C SER A 120 -3.25 13.98 -1.36
N PRO A 121 -2.62 12.86 -0.93
CA PRO A 121 -2.38 12.59 0.47
C PRO A 121 -1.35 13.56 1.06
N LYS A 122 -1.49 13.88 2.36
CA LYS A 122 -0.52 14.69 3.10
C LYS A 122 -0.38 14.21 4.54
N ILE A 123 0.83 14.33 5.07
CA ILE A 123 1.15 14.19 6.49
C ILE A 123 1.80 15.49 6.94
N VAL A 124 1.30 16.09 8.02
CA VAL A 124 1.80 17.34 8.58
C VAL A 124 1.89 17.24 10.10
N HIS A 125 2.94 17.82 10.68
CA HIS A 125 3.05 18.02 12.12
C HIS A 125 2.50 19.42 12.47
N GLU A 126 1.49 19.47 13.33
CA GLU A 126 0.84 20.70 13.76
C GLU A 126 0.89 20.80 15.29
N GLY A 127 1.93 21.44 15.81
CA GLY A 127 2.16 21.54 17.26
C GLY A 127 2.37 20.16 17.88
N GLU A 128 1.43 19.72 18.73
CA GLU A 128 1.48 18.46 19.47
C GLU A 128 0.76 17.29 18.77
N VAL A 129 0.25 17.51 17.55
CA VAL A 129 -0.43 16.46 16.77
C VAL A 129 0.21 16.20 15.42
N VAL A 130 0.08 14.97 14.95
CA VAL A 130 0.27 14.58 13.56
C VAL A 130 -1.09 14.56 12.88
N VAL A 131 -1.15 15.09 11.66
CA VAL A 131 -2.37 15.20 10.85
C VAL A 131 -2.13 14.53 9.49
N GLY A 132 -2.94 13.52 9.19
CA GLY A 132 -3.03 12.89 7.87
C GLY A 132 -4.29 13.35 7.14
N THR A 133 -4.17 13.73 5.87
CA THR A 133 -5.33 14.06 5.01
C THR A 133 -5.25 13.39 3.66
N LEU A 134 -6.40 13.05 3.09
CA LEU A 134 -6.56 12.63 1.70
C LEU A 134 -7.51 13.58 0.99
N HIS A 135 -7.01 14.27 -0.04
CA HIS A 135 -7.87 14.92 -1.02
C HIS A 135 -7.89 14.14 -2.32
N TYR A 136 -9.08 13.89 -2.86
CA TYR A 136 -9.26 13.38 -4.23
C TYR A 136 -9.81 14.51 -5.10
N GLY A 137 -8.95 15.10 -5.94
CA GLY A 137 -9.26 16.38 -6.57
C GLY A 137 -9.46 17.47 -5.51
N SER A 138 -10.59 18.17 -5.55
CA SER A 138 -10.93 19.21 -4.57
C SER A 138 -11.60 18.69 -3.30
N VAL A 139 -11.94 17.40 -3.23
CA VAL A 139 -12.76 16.85 -2.14
C VAL A 139 -11.88 16.24 -1.06
N LEU A 140 -12.08 16.66 0.20
CA LEU A 140 -11.51 16.00 1.36
C LEU A 140 -12.25 14.68 1.61
N CYS A 141 -11.54 13.56 1.45
CA CYS A 141 -12.11 12.22 1.58
C CYS A 141 -11.81 11.57 2.94
N ALA A 142 -10.66 11.90 3.54
CA ALA A 142 -10.30 11.39 4.86
C ALA A 142 -9.40 12.38 5.62
N THR A 143 -9.58 12.40 6.94
CA THR A 143 -8.73 13.11 7.90
C THR A 143 -8.49 12.21 9.09
N GLY A 144 -7.24 12.09 9.52
CA GLY A 144 -6.85 11.41 10.75
C GLY A 144 -5.90 12.27 11.57
N THR A 145 -6.02 12.21 12.89
CA THR A 145 -5.11 12.91 13.80
C THR A 145 -4.62 11.98 14.90
N MET A 146 -3.41 12.23 15.40
CA MET A 146 -2.81 11.47 16.48
C MET A 146 -1.94 12.38 17.35
N GLY A 147 -1.96 12.19 18.67
CA GLY A 147 -1.02 12.85 19.57
C GLY A 147 0.42 12.42 19.24
N TYR A 148 1.35 13.38 19.21
CA TYR A 148 2.68 13.13 18.70
C TYR A 148 3.55 12.39 19.74
N LYS A 149 3.80 11.10 19.48
CA LYS A 149 4.75 10.25 20.23
C LYS A 149 4.49 10.19 21.75
N HIS A 150 3.22 10.17 22.17
CA HIS A 150 2.85 10.23 23.59
C HIS A 150 3.36 9.05 24.42
N ARG A 151 3.30 7.82 23.87
CA ARG A 151 3.69 6.60 24.56
C ARG A 151 4.42 5.68 23.59
N GLU A 152 5.47 5.01 24.05
CA GLU A 152 6.12 3.97 23.27
C GLU A 152 5.13 2.84 22.96
N ALA A 153 5.15 2.36 21.72
CA ALA A 153 4.41 1.17 21.31
C ALA A 153 5.27 -0.08 21.55
N ASP A 154 4.62 -1.23 21.67
CA ASP A 154 5.31 -2.51 21.74
C ASP A 154 6.07 -2.79 20.43
N HIS A 155 7.39 -2.70 20.49
CA HIS A 155 8.27 -2.80 19.35
C HIS A 155 8.14 -4.16 18.63
N ASP A 156 8.07 -5.25 19.39
CA ASP A 156 8.05 -6.61 18.84
C ASP A 156 6.71 -6.92 18.16
N SER A 157 5.61 -6.41 18.73
CA SER A 157 4.26 -6.48 18.13
C SER A 157 4.19 -5.73 16.80
N VAL A 158 4.78 -4.52 16.72
CA VAL A 158 4.84 -3.75 15.48
C VAL A 158 5.68 -4.49 14.43
N LEU A 159 6.86 -5.00 14.79
CA LEU A 159 7.69 -5.80 13.89
C LEU A 159 6.98 -7.07 13.40
N ALA A 160 6.28 -7.79 14.28
CA ALA A 160 5.50 -8.96 13.91
C ALA A 160 4.39 -8.60 12.91
N SER A 161 3.72 -7.46 13.08
CA SER A 161 2.72 -6.97 12.12
C SER A 161 3.35 -6.61 10.77
N LEU A 162 4.55 -6.05 10.73
CA LEU A 162 5.25 -5.71 9.48
C LEU A 162 5.78 -6.95 8.75
N ALA A 163 6.09 -8.02 9.48
CA ALA A 163 6.55 -9.30 8.93
C ALA A 163 5.41 -10.19 8.38
N ALA A 164 4.16 -9.88 8.73
CA ALA A 164 2.99 -10.62 8.24
C ALA A 164 2.83 -10.52 6.71
N PRO A 165 2.29 -11.55 6.04
CA PRO A 165 2.01 -11.48 4.61
C PRO A 165 0.95 -10.42 4.31
N ASN A 166 1.11 -9.81 3.14
CA ASN A 166 0.10 -8.93 2.56
C ASN A 166 -0.45 -9.55 1.28
N PHE A 167 -1.73 -9.31 1.03
CA PHE A 167 -2.52 -9.90 -0.04
C PHE A 167 -3.09 -8.81 -0.94
N LEU A 168 -3.01 -9.03 -2.25
CA LEU A 168 -3.48 -8.14 -3.30
C LEU A 168 -4.26 -8.93 -4.34
N ILE A 169 -5.23 -8.30 -5.01
CA ILE A 169 -5.83 -8.87 -6.22
C ILE A 169 -5.31 -8.10 -7.42
N LYS A 170 -4.46 -8.76 -8.22
CA LYS A 170 -3.92 -8.17 -9.43
C LYS A 170 -4.88 -8.41 -10.59
N ILE A 171 -5.39 -7.31 -11.16
CA ILE A 171 -6.32 -7.33 -12.28
C ILE A 171 -5.74 -6.49 -13.42
N ILE A 172 -5.46 -7.12 -14.56
CA ILE A 172 -5.04 -6.45 -15.80
C ILE A 172 -5.96 -6.90 -16.94
N PRO A 173 -6.67 -5.98 -17.60
CA PRO A 173 -7.55 -6.34 -18.70
C PRO A 173 -6.73 -6.71 -19.96
N HIS A 174 -7.31 -7.57 -20.78
CA HIS A 174 -6.94 -7.70 -22.18
C HIS A 174 -7.52 -6.54 -23.00
N VAL A 175 -7.08 -6.39 -24.25
CA VAL A 175 -7.53 -5.29 -25.13
C VAL A 175 -9.00 -5.41 -25.54
N ASP A 176 -9.60 -6.59 -25.40
CA ASP A 176 -11.03 -6.83 -25.62
C ASP A 176 -11.90 -6.57 -24.39
N GLY A 177 -11.29 -6.17 -23.26
CA GLY A 177 -11.97 -5.90 -21.99
C GLY A 177 -12.11 -7.11 -21.06
N SER A 178 -11.79 -8.33 -21.51
CA SER A 178 -11.77 -9.52 -20.66
C SER A 178 -10.56 -9.52 -19.70
N PRO A 179 -10.55 -10.26 -18.58
CA PRO A 179 -9.37 -10.34 -17.71
C PRO A 179 -8.21 -11.09 -18.39
N ARG A 180 -7.05 -10.44 -18.56
CA ARG A 180 -5.80 -11.12 -18.98
C ARG A 180 -5.01 -11.65 -17.78
N ILE A 181 -5.04 -10.91 -16.67
CA ILE A 181 -4.50 -11.30 -15.37
C ILE A 181 -5.61 -11.05 -14.35
N CYS A 182 -5.89 -12.04 -13.50
CA CYS A 182 -6.79 -11.94 -12.35
C CYS A 182 -6.32 -12.97 -11.31
N GLU A 183 -5.49 -12.54 -10.37
CA GLU A 183 -4.80 -13.44 -9.46
C GLU A 183 -4.63 -12.83 -8.05
N LEU A 184 -4.62 -13.70 -7.04
CA LEU A 184 -4.24 -13.32 -5.68
C LEU A 184 -2.71 -13.32 -5.58
N VAL A 185 -2.13 -12.16 -5.25
CA VAL A 185 -0.70 -11.99 -5.04
C VAL A 185 -0.41 -11.89 -3.55
N ARG A 186 0.62 -12.60 -3.09
CA ARG A 186 1.16 -12.49 -1.74
C ARG A 186 2.53 -11.83 -1.78
N TYR A 187 2.77 -10.84 -0.93
CA TYR A 187 4.09 -10.24 -0.75
C TYR A 187 4.46 -10.07 0.73
N TYR A 188 5.75 -9.89 0.97
CA TYR A 188 6.32 -9.67 2.30
C TYR A 188 7.21 -8.44 2.28
N LEU A 189 7.20 -7.68 3.38
CA LEU A 189 8.25 -6.71 3.65
C LEU A 189 9.46 -7.47 4.21
N THR A 190 10.65 -7.19 3.68
CA THR A 190 11.89 -7.84 4.08
C THR A 190 12.91 -6.80 4.51
N ASP A 191 13.91 -7.23 5.28
CA ASP A 191 14.98 -6.39 5.85
C ASP A 191 14.45 -5.15 6.60
N VAL A 192 13.38 -5.33 7.36
CA VAL A 192 12.75 -4.26 8.13
C VAL A 192 13.65 -3.88 9.32
N THR A 193 13.97 -2.60 9.42
CA THR A 193 14.56 -2.01 10.63
C THR A 193 13.55 -1.01 11.19
N LEU A 194 12.91 -1.35 12.30
CA LEU A 194 12.01 -0.45 13.01
C LEU A 194 12.86 0.53 13.82
N LYS A 195 12.88 1.80 13.41
CA LYS A 195 13.67 2.83 14.08
C LYS A 195 13.03 3.25 15.41
N GLU A 196 11.71 3.40 15.41
CA GLU A 196 10.93 3.91 16.53
C GLU A 196 9.44 3.61 16.32
N ALA A 197 8.65 3.50 17.40
CA ALA A 197 7.22 3.21 17.34
C ALA A 197 6.47 3.78 18.57
N TRP A 198 5.29 4.38 18.34
CA TRP A 198 4.49 5.01 19.40
C TRP A 198 2.99 4.83 19.19
N THR A 199 2.26 5.11 20.26
CA THR A 199 0.82 5.30 20.28
C THR A 199 0.48 6.63 20.95
N ALA A 200 -0.68 7.20 20.59
CA ALA A 200 -1.28 8.32 21.31
C ALA A 200 -1.67 7.93 22.75
#